data_AF-A0A1V4W2P6-F1
#
_entry.id   AF-A0A1V4W2P6-F1
#
_cell.length_a   1.000
_cell.length_b   1.000
_cell.length_c   1.000
_cell.angle_alpha   90.00
_cell.angle_beta   90.00
_cell.angle_gamma   90.00
#
_symmetry.space_group_name_H-M   'P 1'
#
loop_
_entity.id
_entity.type
_entity.pdbx_description
1 polymer ?
#
loop_
_entity_poly.entity_id
_entity_poly.type
_entity_poly.pdbx_seq_one_letter_code
_entity_poly.pdbx_strand_id
1 'polypeptide(L)'
;MYFREAGQPIPAAGAAAIKPHINKDEAMKLLTGLAKVLKLSVCLVDHINYRGEKLNGLYNGANRRIYLDKHLKGYKLRFVLMHEIAHYVLHTGKLGPRYWKDPTYRQQLEKEADDYAMSILNILERRQPFRSEVKEMA
;
A
#
# COMPACT_ATOMS: atom_id res chain seq x y z
N MET A 1 0.18 -10.03 -60.08
CA MET A 1 -0.20 -11.05 -59.07
C MET A 1 1.05 -11.83 -58.69
N TYR A 2 1.57 -11.61 -57.48
CA TYR A 2 2.44 -12.55 -56.77
C TYR A 2 2.05 -12.47 -55.30
N PHE A 3 1.58 -13.59 -54.77
CA PHE A 3 1.26 -13.79 -53.36
C PHE A 3 2.56 -13.96 -52.56
N ARG A 4 2.65 -13.36 -51.37
CA ARG A 4 3.59 -13.74 -50.31
C ARG A 4 2.89 -13.75 -48.95
N GLU A 5 2.48 -14.96 -48.61
CA GLU A 5 2.57 -15.70 -47.34
C GLU A 5 2.30 -15.05 -45.97
N ALA A 6 1.56 -15.86 -45.21
CA ALA A 6 1.22 -15.78 -43.81
C ALA A 6 2.42 -15.75 -42.85
N GLY A 7 2.16 -15.21 -41.65
CA GLY A 7 2.70 -15.81 -40.44
C GLY A 7 4.06 -15.30 -39.97
N GLN A 8 4.26 -13.98 -39.89
CA GLN A 8 5.22 -13.49 -38.91
C GLN A 8 4.55 -13.51 -37.52
N PRO A 9 5.01 -14.35 -36.56
CA PRO A 9 4.57 -14.23 -35.20
C PRO A 9 4.97 -12.84 -34.71
N ILE A 10 4.00 -12.09 -34.20
CA ILE A 10 4.26 -10.93 -33.36
C ILE A 10 5.21 -11.45 -32.28
N PRO A 11 6.42 -10.86 -32.11
CA PRO A 11 7.31 -11.31 -31.06
C PRO A 11 6.51 -11.26 -29.78
N ALA A 12 6.29 -12.43 -29.16
CA ALA A 12 5.73 -12.51 -27.84
C ALA A 12 6.60 -11.57 -27.01
N ALA A 13 6.07 -10.40 -26.67
CA ALA A 13 6.67 -9.51 -25.73
C ALA A 13 6.60 -10.27 -24.42
N GLY A 14 7.58 -11.17 -24.23
CA GLY A 14 7.85 -11.81 -22.97
C GLY A 14 7.87 -10.66 -21.99
N ALA A 15 6.93 -10.69 -21.03
CA ALA A 15 6.83 -9.68 -20.01
C ALA A 15 8.21 -9.60 -19.36
N ALA A 16 9.03 -8.66 -19.82
CA ALA A 16 10.35 -8.45 -19.30
C ALA A 16 10.08 -8.09 -17.85
N ALA A 17 10.44 -8.99 -16.94
CA ALA A 17 10.21 -8.81 -15.52
C ALA A 17 10.78 -7.45 -15.16
N ILE A 18 9.89 -6.47 -14.96
CA ILE A 18 10.30 -5.10 -14.71
C ILE A 18 11.02 -5.16 -13.37
N LYS A 19 12.35 -5.05 -13.40
CA LYS A 19 13.14 -5.06 -12.17
C LYS A 19 12.62 -3.90 -11.31
N PRO A 20 12.30 -4.16 -10.03
CA PRO A 20 11.83 -3.10 -9.14
C PRO A 20 12.89 -2.00 -9.10
N HIS A 21 12.46 -0.73 -9.07
CA HIS A 21 13.39 0.40 -9.11
C HIS A 21 14.35 0.38 -7.91
N ILE A 22 13.86 -0.16 -6.81
CA ILE A 22 14.58 -0.35 -5.55
C ILE A 22 14.32 -1.76 -5.02
N ASN A 23 15.27 -2.34 -4.30
CA ASN A 23 15.05 -3.63 -3.65
C ASN A 23 14.11 -3.50 -2.42
N LYS A 24 13.68 -4.64 -1.85
CA LYS A 24 12.74 -4.68 -0.73
C LYS A 24 13.23 -3.90 0.51
N ASP A 25 14.55 -3.88 0.73
CA ASP A 25 15.16 -3.22 1.89
C ASP A 25 15.24 -1.71 1.68
N GLU A 26 15.54 -1.28 0.46
CA GLU A 26 15.50 0.13 0.05
C GLU A 26 14.08 0.71 0.15
N ALA A 27 13.06 -0.05 -0.25
CA ALA A 27 11.66 0.37 -0.06
C ALA A 27 11.34 0.61 1.41
N MET A 28 11.75 -0.29 2.30
CA MET A 28 11.53 -0.11 3.74
C MET A 28 12.33 1.08 4.30
N LYS A 29 13.57 1.29 3.85
CA LYS A 29 14.39 2.46 4.23
C LYS A 29 13.73 3.77 3.81
N LEU A 30 13.15 3.83 2.61
CA LEU A 30 12.43 5.02 2.15
C LEU A 30 11.18 5.28 2.97
N LEU A 31 10.38 4.26 3.26
CA LEU A 31 9.16 4.41 4.06
C LEU A 31 9.46 4.84 5.50
N THR A 32 10.48 4.25 6.12
CA THR A 32 10.93 4.66 7.47
C THR A 32 11.55 6.06 7.46
N GLY A 33 12.29 6.41 6.40
CA GLY A 33 12.78 7.77 6.17
C GLY A 33 11.66 8.79 6.03
N LEU A 34 10.61 8.47 5.27
CA LEU A 34 9.41 9.29 5.12
C LEU A 34 8.73 9.51 6.47
N ALA A 35 8.49 8.46 7.25
CA ALA A 35 7.93 8.58 8.60
C ALA A 35 8.76 9.53 9.48
N LYS A 36 10.10 9.44 9.41
CA LYS A 36 10.99 10.34 10.15
C LYS A 36 10.87 11.80 9.70
N VAL A 37 10.82 12.07 8.40
CA VAL A 37 10.63 13.42 7.85
C VAL A 37 9.29 14.00 8.31
N LEU A 38 8.26 13.18 8.35
CA LEU A 38 6.92 13.53 8.85
C LEU A 38 6.85 13.61 10.39
N LYS A 39 7.96 13.45 11.10
CA LYS A 39 8.06 13.42 12.57
C LYS A 39 7.08 12.41 13.19
N LEU A 40 6.97 11.24 12.56
CA LEU A 40 6.23 10.08 13.05
C LEU A 40 7.20 9.08 13.69
N SER A 41 6.85 8.58 14.86
CA SER A 41 7.57 7.46 15.49
C SER A 41 6.96 6.15 15.03
N VAL A 42 7.79 5.19 14.56
CA VAL A 42 7.32 3.85 14.18
C VAL A 42 7.75 2.86 15.26
N CYS A 43 6.81 2.09 15.79
CA CYS A 43 7.04 1.11 16.84
C CYS A 43 6.54 -0.27 16.39
N LEU A 44 7.39 -1.29 16.54
CA LEU A 44 6.99 -2.68 16.38
C LEU A 44 6.49 -3.20 17.73
N VAL A 45 5.34 -3.87 17.74
CA VAL A 45 4.74 -4.44 18.95
C VAL A 45 4.26 -5.87 18.69
N ASP A 46 4.15 -6.68 19.74
CA ASP A 46 3.66 -8.07 19.64
C ASP A 46 2.27 -8.14 19.04
N HIS A 47 1.32 -7.43 19.63
CA HIS A 47 -0.07 -7.41 19.21
C HIS A 47 -0.65 -6.01 19.37
N ILE A 48 -1.53 -5.64 18.44
CA ILE A 48 -2.33 -4.43 18.53
C ILE A 48 -3.77 -4.88 18.72
N ASN A 49 -4.27 -4.74 19.95
CA ASN A 49 -5.67 -5.00 20.28
C ASN A 49 -6.35 -3.66 20.54
N TYR A 50 -7.33 -3.31 19.73
CA TYR A 50 -8.08 -2.08 19.91
C TYR A 50 -9.57 -2.37 19.74
N ARG A 51 -10.35 -2.06 20.79
CA ARG A 51 -11.81 -2.28 20.82
C ARG A 51 -12.25 -3.71 20.48
N GLY A 52 -11.46 -4.70 20.90
CA GLY A 52 -11.74 -6.13 20.66
C GLY A 52 -11.29 -6.63 19.29
N GLU A 53 -10.78 -5.76 18.42
CA GLU A 53 -10.22 -6.14 17.12
C GLU A 53 -8.70 -6.26 17.19
N LYS A 54 -8.15 -7.31 16.57
CA LYS A 54 -6.72 -7.45 16.32
C LYS A 54 -6.36 -6.68 15.04
N LEU A 55 -5.46 -5.72 15.15
CA LEU A 55 -5.02 -4.87 14.05
C LEU A 55 -3.59 -5.21 13.60
N ASN A 56 -3.32 -5.02 12.31
CA ASN A 56 -1.97 -5.14 11.75
C ASN A 56 -1.16 -3.84 11.94
N GLY A 57 -1.84 -2.69 11.97
CA GLY A 57 -1.27 -1.35 12.14
C GLY A 57 -2.23 -0.44 12.90
N LEU A 58 -1.68 0.62 13.50
CA LEU A 58 -2.46 1.69 14.10
C LEU A 58 -1.67 3.00 14.14
N TYR A 59 -2.16 4.02 13.47
CA TYR A 59 -1.73 5.39 13.66
C TYR A 59 -2.47 6.06 14.83
N ASN A 60 -1.71 6.48 15.83
CA ASN A 60 -2.19 7.28 16.94
C ASN A 60 -1.86 8.77 16.70
N GLY A 61 -2.90 9.53 16.37
CA GLY A 61 -2.80 10.97 16.11
C GLY A 61 -2.36 11.81 17.31
N ALA A 62 -2.66 11.39 18.54
CA ALA A 62 -2.38 12.18 19.73
C ALA A 62 -0.88 12.27 20.04
N ASN A 63 -0.13 11.20 19.76
CA ASN A 63 1.32 11.13 20.03
C ASN A 63 2.17 10.96 18.77
N ARG A 64 1.56 11.10 17.58
CA ARG A 64 2.22 10.98 16.27
C ARG A 64 3.01 9.68 16.13
N ARG A 65 2.40 8.58 16.56
CA ARG A 65 3.04 7.26 16.59
C ARG A 65 2.29 6.25 15.73
N ILE A 66 3.03 5.49 14.94
CA ILE A 66 2.55 4.35 14.19
C ILE A 66 2.99 3.09 14.94
N TYR A 67 2.03 2.23 15.26
CA TYR A 67 2.26 0.90 15.79
C TYR A 67 2.08 -0.10 14.66
N LEU A 68 3.00 -1.07 14.53
CA LEU A 68 2.92 -2.17 13.57
C LEU A 68 3.08 -3.50 14.31
N ASP A 69 2.30 -4.50 13.92
CA ASP A 69 2.50 -5.87 14.38
C ASP A 69 3.88 -6.37 13.91
N LYS A 70 4.75 -6.74 14.87
CA LYS A 70 6.14 -7.15 14.63
C LYS A 70 6.26 -8.45 13.82
N HIS A 71 5.18 -9.22 13.72
CA HIS A 71 5.13 -10.47 12.96
C HIS A 71 4.86 -10.23 11.47
N LEU A 72 4.51 -9.01 11.07
CA LEU A 72 4.39 -8.64 9.66
C LEU A 72 5.75 -8.66 8.97
N LYS A 73 5.78 -9.17 7.74
CA LYS A 73 6.98 -9.26 6.92
C LYS A 73 6.74 -8.86 5.47
N GLY A 74 7.83 -8.52 4.78
CA GLY A 74 7.84 -8.30 3.34
C GLY A 74 6.87 -7.21 2.90
N TYR A 75 6.10 -7.48 1.84
CA TYR A 75 5.16 -6.52 1.26
C TYR A 75 4.07 -6.11 2.25
N LYS A 76 3.54 -7.05 3.05
CA LYS A 76 2.47 -6.73 4.00
C LYS A 76 2.93 -5.71 5.04
N LEU A 77 4.17 -5.83 5.55
CA LEU A 77 4.74 -4.83 6.47
C LEU A 77 4.85 -3.45 5.82
N ARG A 78 5.38 -3.38 4.59
CA ARG A 78 5.52 -2.11 3.86
C ARG A 78 4.18 -1.47 3.53
N PHE A 79 3.20 -2.28 3.12
CA PHE A 79 1.83 -1.86 2.88
C PHE A 79 1.21 -1.25 4.13
N VAL A 80 1.22 -1.98 5.25
CA VAL A 80 0.64 -1.48 6.50
C VAL A 80 1.35 -0.21 6.96
N LEU A 81 2.68 -0.15 6.92
CA LEU A 81 3.39 1.10 7.26
C LEU A 81 2.94 2.27 6.37
N MET A 82 2.85 2.07 5.06
CA MET A 82 2.45 3.12 4.14
C MET A 82 0.98 3.51 4.33
N HIS A 83 0.10 2.55 4.65
CA HIS A 83 -1.30 2.79 5.00
C HIS A 83 -1.40 3.67 6.25
N GLU A 84 -0.63 3.39 7.31
CA GLU A 84 -0.63 4.23 8.52
C GLU A 84 -0.02 5.63 8.28
N ILE A 85 0.97 5.74 7.37
CA ILE A 85 1.45 7.04 6.91
C ILE A 85 0.35 7.79 6.14
N ALA A 86 -0.45 7.10 5.33
CA ALA A 86 -1.56 7.70 4.60
C ALA A 86 -2.65 8.25 5.55
N HIS A 87 -2.94 7.52 6.63
CA HIS A 87 -3.80 8.01 7.71
C HIS A 87 -3.31 9.35 8.29
N TYR A 88 -2.01 9.51 8.50
CA TYR A 88 -1.46 10.81 8.89
C TYR A 88 -1.64 11.87 7.79
N VAL A 89 -1.24 11.56 6.55
CA VAL A 89 -1.23 12.54 5.45
C VAL A 89 -2.64 13.02 5.09
N LEU A 90 -3.62 12.12 5.03
CA LEU A 90 -4.97 12.39 4.51
C LEU A 90 -6.00 12.65 5.62
N HIS A 91 -5.80 12.03 6.79
CA HIS A 91 -6.83 11.86 7.81
C HIS A 91 -6.45 12.43 9.18
N THR A 92 -5.43 13.29 9.26
CA THR A 92 -5.14 14.03 10.50
C THR A 92 -6.39 14.77 11.00
N GLY A 93 -6.78 14.52 12.24
CA GLY A 93 -8.01 15.08 12.85
C GLY A 93 -9.32 14.33 12.53
N LYS A 94 -9.30 13.34 11.63
CA LYS A 94 -10.50 12.59 11.21
C LYS A 94 -10.66 11.23 11.91
N LEU A 95 -9.58 10.66 12.45
CA LEU A 95 -9.55 9.33 13.09
C LEU A 95 -10.04 9.32 14.56
N GLY A 96 -11.00 10.19 14.87
CA GLY A 96 -11.59 10.35 16.20
C GLY A 96 -12.76 9.39 16.47
N PRO A 97 -13.62 9.69 17.47
CA PRO A 97 -14.74 8.83 17.83
C PRO A 97 -15.69 8.49 16.69
N ARG A 98 -15.90 9.41 15.73
CA ARG A 98 -16.76 9.18 14.55
C ARG A 98 -16.23 8.04 13.68
N TYR A 99 -14.93 8.05 13.37
CA TYR A 99 -14.27 7.00 12.61
C TYR A 99 -14.54 5.61 13.19
N TRP A 100 -14.59 5.47 14.52
CA TRP A 100 -14.84 4.18 15.16
C TRP A 100 -16.31 3.81 15.35
N LYS A 101 -17.24 4.76 15.21
CA LYS A 101 -18.68 4.55 15.44
C LYS A 101 -19.49 4.44 14.17
N ASP A 102 -18.98 4.98 13.07
CA ASP A 102 -19.63 5.07 11.77
C ASP A 102 -18.88 4.17 10.78
N PRO A 103 -19.38 2.94 10.50
CA PRO A 103 -18.71 1.99 9.61
C PRO A 103 -18.53 2.51 8.19
N THR A 104 -19.48 3.30 7.67
CA THR A 104 -19.41 3.87 6.33
C THR A 104 -18.30 4.92 6.26
N TYR A 105 -18.23 5.80 7.26
CA TYR A 105 -17.15 6.78 7.36
C TYR A 105 -15.79 6.11 7.55
N ARG A 106 -15.71 5.08 8.40
CA ARG A 106 -14.50 4.24 8.56
C ARG A 106 -14.06 3.70 7.21
N GLN A 107 -14.95 2.99 6.51
CA GLN A 107 -14.66 2.32 5.25
C GLN A 107 -14.17 3.30 4.17
N GLN A 108 -14.75 4.49 4.11
CA GLN A 108 -14.28 5.52 3.20
C GLN A 108 -12.81 5.90 3.47
N LEU A 109 -12.46 6.21 4.72
CA LEU A 109 -11.10 6.61 5.07
C LEU A 109 -10.10 5.45 4.93
N GLU A 110 -10.49 4.22 5.25
CA GLU A 110 -9.68 3.03 5.00
C GLU A 110 -9.36 2.88 3.51
N LYS A 111 -10.38 3.03 2.65
CA LYS A 111 -10.21 2.94 1.20
C LYS A 111 -9.28 4.02 0.66
N GLU A 112 -9.43 5.26 1.12
CA GLU A 112 -8.55 6.37 0.74
C GLU A 112 -7.09 6.09 1.16
N ALA A 113 -6.87 5.53 2.36
CA ALA A 113 -5.55 5.15 2.84
C ALA A 113 -4.94 3.99 2.05
N ASP A 114 -5.74 2.97 1.71
CA ASP A 114 -5.33 1.84 0.87
C ASP A 114 -4.94 2.28 -0.54
N ASP A 115 -5.77 3.10 -1.20
CA ASP A 115 -5.52 3.61 -2.56
C ASP A 115 -4.22 4.43 -2.60
N TYR A 116 -3.97 5.24 -1.58
CA TYR A 116 -2.73 6.00 -1.43
C TYR A 116 -1.52 5.09 -1.23
N ALA A 117 -1.62 4.11 -0.32
CA ALA A 117 -0.54 3.18 -0.03
C ALA A 117 -0.16 2.33 -1.24
N MET A 118 -1.16 1.81 -1.97
CA MET A 118 -0.95 1.08 -3.22
C MET A 118 -0.27 1.95 -4.27
N SER A 119 -0.72 3.19 -4.45
CA SER A 119 -0.14 4.10 -5.44
C SER A 119 1.34 4.35 -5.17
N ILE A 120 1.72 4.65 -3.93
CA ILE A 120 3.12 4.85 -3.54
C ILE A 120 3.94 3.57 -3.72
N LEU A 121 3.44 2.42 -3.26
CA LEU A 121 4.18 1.15 -3.37
C LEU A 121 4.31 0.67 -4.81
N ASN A 122 3.33 0.91 -5.67
CA ASN A 122 3.42 0.60 -7.09
C ASN A 122 4.50 1.45 -7.79
N ILE A 123 4.63 2.72 -7.42
CA ILE A 123 5.71 3.60 -7.91
C ILE A 123 7.07 3.09 -7.41
N LEU A 124 7.19 2.83 -6.11
CA LEU A 124 8.45 2.40 -5.50
C LEU A 124 8.90 1.02 -6.00
N GLU A 125 8.00 0.04 -6.07
CA GLU A 125 8.31 -1.34 -6.43
C GLU A 125 8.14 -1.66 -7.92
N ARG A 126 7.71 -0.70 -8.76
CA ARG A 126 7.34 -0.91 -10.18
C ARG A 126 6.39 -2.09 -10.41
N ARG A 127 5.45 -2.29 -9.49
CA ARG A 127 4.33 -3.19 -9.77
C ARG A 127 3.45 -2.50 -10.79
N GLN A 128 3.19 -3.16 -11.92
CA GLN A 128 2.12 -2.68 -12.80
C GLN A 128 0.85 -2.51 -11.96
N PRO A 129 0.03 -1.47 -12.21
CA PRO A 129 -1.30 -1.43 -11.63
C PRO A 129 -1.95 -2.77 -11.93
N PHE A 130 -2.54 -3.40 -10.91
CA PHE A 130 -3.34 -4.60 -11.08
C PHE A 130 -4.48 -4.20 -12.03
N ARG A 131 -4.29 -4.40 -13.35
CA ARG A 131 -5.39 -4.30 -14.31
C ARG A 131 -6.30 -5.45 -13.92
N SER A 132 -7.38 -5.14 -13.20
CA SER A 132 -8.55 -6.00 -13.22
C SER A 132 -8.82 -6.26 -14.70
N GLU A 133 -8.68 -7.51 -15.11
CA GLU A 133 -9.17 -7.97 -16.40
C GLU A 133 -10.66 -7.61 -16.45
N VAL A 134 -10.96 -6.46 -17.05
CA VAL A 134 -12.27 -6.24 -17.62
C VAL A 134 -12.31 -7.22 -18.77
N LYS A 135 -12.77 -8.45 -18.48
CA LYS A 135 -13.34 -9.30 -19.51
C LYS A 135 -14.57 -8.55 -20.00
N GLU A 136 -14.37 -7.75 -21.04
CA GLU A 136 -15.44 -7.32 -21.92
C GLU A 136 -16.21 -8.58 -22.33
N MET A 137 -17.49 -8.61 -21.95
CA MET A 137 -18.46 -9.45 -22.63
C MET A 137 -18.61 -8.86 -24.04
N ALA A 138 -18.01 -9.53 -25.01
CA ALA A 138 -18.37 -9.45 -26.41
C ALA A 138 -18.83 -10.84 -26.86
#